data_AF-A0A978VXL8-F1
#
_entry.id   AF-A0A978VXL8-F1
#
_cell.length_a   1.000
_cell.length_b   1.000
_cell.length_c   1.000
_cell.angle_alpha   90.00
_cell.angle_beta   90.00
_cell.angle_gamma   90.00
#
_symmetry.space_group_name_H-M   'P 1'
#
loop_
_entity.id
_entity.type
_entity.pdbx_description
1 polymer ?
#
loop_
_entity_poly.entity_id
_entity_poly.type
_entity_poly.pdbx_seq_one_letter_code
_entity_poly.pdbx_strand_id
1 'polypeptide(L)'
;MLSHKSEAYRLVVRLRSPCLVPKQLSDPLVSFLHTRYVPLHKEKPTNWNTAYSCVQANPLLSLLENCRSLSKLKQIQAQMTLHGLVSDGFASNRLITLCALSESWNLDYCTDILFRARKPNVFSWNVAIRGYSESETPSVAVLLY
;
A
#
# COMPACT_ATOMS: atom_id res chain seq x y z
N MET A 1 -6.30 -22.33 3.40
CA MET A 1 -6.79 -21.47 2.30
C MET A 1 -5.93 -20.24 2.01
N LEU A 2 -5.37 -19.55 3.01
CA LEU A 2 -4.49 -18.37 2.80
C LEU A 2 -3.15 -18.68 2.09
N SER A 3 -2.61 -19.89 2.26
CA SER A 3 -1.30 -20.27 1.67
C SER A 3 -1.33 -20.41 0.14
N HIS A 4 -2.44 -20.88 -0.45
CA HIS A 4 -2.54 -21.07 -1.90
C HIS A 4 -2.64 -19.75 -2.68
N LYS A 5 -3.37 -18.75 -2.13
CA LYS A 5 -3.37 -17.39 -2.69
C LYS A 5 -1.98 -16.76 -2.56
N SER A 6 -1.25 -17.12 -1.51
CA SER A 6 0.10 -16.62 -1.24
C SER A 6 1.11 -17.06 -2.32
N GLU A 7 1.10 -18.34 -2.65
CA GLU A 7 2.01 -18.89 -3.66
C GLU A 7 1.64 -18.46 -5.07
N ALA A 8 0.34 -18.40 -5.40
CA ALA A 8 -0.13 -17.90 -6.68
C ALA A 8 0.32 -16.44 -6.94
N TYR A 9 0.21 -15.55 -5.94
CA TYR A 9 0.71 -14.17 -6.11
C TYR A 9 2.24 -14.16 -6.30
N ARG A 10 2.99 -14.98 -5.53
CA ARG A 10 4.46 -15.02 -5.63
C ARG A 10 4.91 -15.48 -7.00
N LEU A 11 4.20 -16.42 -7.61
CA LEU A 11 4.50 -16.89 -8.96
C LEU A 11 4.18 -15.83 -10.02
N VAL A 12 3.08 -15.08 -9.86
CA VAL A 12 2.71 -13.98 -10.77
C VAL A 12 3.69 -12.81 -10.71
N VAL A 13 4.17 -12.45 -9.50
CA VAL A 13 5.15 -11.36 -9.31
C VAL A 13 6.54 -11.76 -9.83
N ARG A 14 6.95 -13.03 -9.66
CA ARG A 14 8.29 -13.51 -10.02
C ARG A 14 8.52 -13.68 -11.53
N LEU A 15 7.45 -13.65 -12.33
CA LEU A 15 7.52 -13.71 -13.79
C LEU A 15 7.76 -12.36 -14.47
N ARG A 16 7.97 -11.25 -13.74
CA ARG A 16 8.18 -9.93 -14.35
C ARG A 16 9.58 -9.36 -14.11
N SER A 17 10.38 -9.30 -15.19
CA SER A 17 11.46 -8.33 -15.47
C SER A 17 11.93 -8.48 -16.93
N PRO A 18 12.40 -7.42 -17.63
CA PRO A 18 11.92 -6.05 -17.72
C PRO A 18 11.42 -5.75 -19.15
N CYS A 19 10.18 -5.30 -19.33
CA CYS A 19 9.75 -4.79 -20.64
C CYS A 19 10.13 -3.31 -20.77
N LEU A 20 11.36 -3.07 -21.24
CA LEU A 20 11.68 -1.90 -22.06
C LEU A 20 10.82 -1.94 -23.31
N VAL A 21 10.02 -0.90 -23.62
CA VAL A 21 10.04 -0.08 -24.86
C VAL A 21 9.08 1.15 -24.69
N PRO A 22 8.98 2.13 -25.62
CA PRO A 22 9.71 3.40 -25.69
C PRO A 22 8.84 4.66 -25.47
N LYS A 23 9.50 5.82 -25.47
CA LYS A 23 8.91 7.17 -25.46
C LYS A 23 8.31 7.58 -26.83
N GLN A 24 7.11 8.16 -26.73
CA GLN A 24 6.50 9.28 -27.50
C GLN A 24 6.08 9.05 -28.97
N LEU A 25 4.78 9.20 -29.26
CA LEU A 25 4.31 9.99 -30.42
C LEU A 25 2.84 10.39 -30.26
N SER A 26 2.56 11.66 -30.47
CA SER A 26 1.26 12.36 -30.45
C SER A 26 0.34 11.95 -31.59
N ASP A 27 -0.98 11.88 -31.36
CA ASP A 27 -1.99 12.47 -32.25
C ASP A 27 -3.37 12.60 -31.56
N PRO A 28 -4.24 13.51 -32.05
CA PRO A 28 -5.27 14.18 -31.26
C PRO A 28 -6.70 13.66 -31.52
N LEU A 29 -7.58 13.96 -30.56
CA LEU A 29 -9.05 13.80 -30.59
C LEU A 29 -9.62 12.39 -30.39
N VAL A 30 -9.62 11.95 -29.12
CA VAL A 30 -10.80 11.29 -28.54
C VAL A 30 -11.18 12.03 -27.26
N SER A 31 -12.02 13.05 -27.43
CA SER A 31 -12.90 13.55 -26.38
C SER A 31 -13.85 12.41 -26.03
N PHE A 32 -13.77 11.85 -24.82
CA PHE A 32 -14.89 11.41 -23.97
C PHE A 32 -14.31 10.58 -22.82
N LEU A 33 -13.98 11.28 -21.74
CA LEU A 33 -14.27 10.95 -20.33
C LEU A 33 -13.39 11.84 -19.46
N HIS A 34 -13.96 12.94 -18.97
CA HIS A 34 -13.43 13.71 -17.85
C HIS A 34 -13.54 12.87 -16.57
N THR A 35 -12.84 11.74 -16.50
CA THR A 35 -12.69 10.99 -15.26
C THR A 35 -11.41 11.48 -14.60
N ARG A 36 -11.55 12.60 -13.90
CA ARG A 36 -10.65 13.09 -12.84
C ARG A 36 -9.17 12.76 -13.05
N TYR A 37 -8.49 13.62 -13.81
CA TYR A 37 -7.10 13.90 -13.49
C TYR A 37 -7.09 14.51 -12.08
N VAL A 38 -6.85 13.71 -11.05
CA VAL A 38 -6.50 14.22 -9.72
C VAL A 38 -5.02 14.52 -9.81
N PRO A 39 -4.61 15.79 -9.84
CA PRO A 39 -3.20 16.13 -9.77
C PRO A 39 -2.66 15.60 -8.45
N LEU A 40 -1.42 15.14 -8.48
CA LEU A 40 -0.59 14.90 -7.30
C LEU A 40 -0.68 16.10 -6.34
N HIS A 41 -1.61 16.02 -5.40
CA HIS A 41 -1.81 17.04 -4.39
C HIS A 41 -1.83 16.30 -3.07
N LYS A 42 -0.69 16.41 -2.37
CA LYS A 42 -0.49 16.12 -0.94
C LYS A 42 -1.80 15.74 -0.28
N GLU A 43 -2.01 14.43 -0.06
CA GLU A 43 -3.07 13.97 0.81
C GLU A 43 -2.94 14.77 2.11
N LYS A 44 -3.84 15.74 2.27
CA LYS A 44 -4.09 16.42 3.53
C LYS A 44 -4.25 15.27 4.53
N PRO A 45 -3.50 15.25 5.65
CA PRO A 45 -3.51 14.09 6.54
C PRO A 45 -4.97 13.78 6.79
N THR A 46 -5.40 12.59 6.37
CA THR A 46 -6.77 12.12 6.61
C THR A 46 -7.02 12.47 8.06
N ASN A 47 -7.99 13.33 8.34
CA ASN A 47 -8.20 13.85 9.68
C ASN A 47 -8.38 12.63 10.60
N TRP A 48 -7.33 12.28 11.33
CA TRP A 48 -7.31 11.21 12.32
C TRP A 48 -7.59 11.79 13.70
N ASN A 49 -8.23 12.97 13.81
CA ASN A 49 -8.34 13.77 15.05
C ASN A 49 -8.94 12.97 16.22
N THR A 50 -9.69 11.90 15.95
CA THR A 50 -10.21 10.96 16.96
C THR A 50 -9.19 9.93 17.47
N ALA A 51 -8.10 9.69 16.74
CA ALA A 51 -7.01 8.74 17.04
C ALA A 51 -5.72 9.41 17.59
N TYR A 52 -5.65 10.73 17.69
CA TYR A 52 -4.42 11.41 18.17
C TYR A 52 -4.02 10.98 19.59
N SER A 53 -4.98 10.59 20.43
CA SER A 53 -4.72 10.10 21.78
C SER A 53 -4.05 8.71 21.82
N CYS A 54 -4.36 7.80 20.87
CA CYS A 54 -3.69 6.48 20.80
C CYS A 54 -2.35 6.55 20.05
N VAL A 55 -2.20 7.46 19.09
CA VAL A 55 -0.94 7.71 18.37
C VAL A 55 0.11 8.37 19.26
N GLN A 56 -0.29 9.28 20.19
CA GLN A 56 0.61 9.87 21.18
C GLN A 56 1.14 8.87 22.20
N ALA A 57 0.41 7.79 22.48
CA ALA A 57 0.81 6.80 23.48
C ALA A 57 1.85 5.80 22.96
N ASN A 58 2.01 5.65 21.64
CA ASN A 58 2.91 4.64 21.07
C ASN A 58 3.99 5.27 20.17
N PRO A 59 5.29 5.22 20.57
CA PRO A 59 6.37 5.84 19.81
C PRO A 59 6.55 5.24 18.42
N LEU A 60 6.20 3.96 18.21
CA LEU A 60 6.30 3.32 16.89
C LEU A 60 5.27 3.86 15.90
N LEU A 61 4.05 4.18 16.37
CA LEU A 61 3.02 4.79 15.54
C LEU A 61 3.41 6.23 15.14
N SER A 62 3.98 7.00 16.07
CA SER A 62 4.50 8.33 15.77
C SER A 62 5.68 8.31 14.78
N LEU A 63 6.58 7.32 14.88
CA LEU A 63 7.67 7.11 13.92
C LEU A 63 7.14 6.73 12.54
N LEU A 64 6.05 5.97 12.49
CA LEU A 64 5.42 5.55 11.23
C LEU A 64 4.91 6.75 10.44
N GLU A 65 4.32 7.76 11.09
CA GLU A 65 3.79 8.96 10.40
C GLU A 65 4.87 9.80 9.69
N ASN A 66 6.08 9.78 10.23
CA ASN A 66 7.23 10.53 9.68
C ASN A 66 8.12 9.66 8.78
N CYS A 67 7.73 8.41 8.52
CA CYS A 67 8.53 7.49 7.73
C CYS A 67 8.47 7.86 6.24
N ARG A 68 9.64 8.13 5.65
CA ARG A 68 9.81 8.44 4.21
C ARG A 68 10.66 7.42 3.44
N SER A 69 11.14 6.38 4.13
CA SER A 69 12.04 5.38 3.54
C SER A 69 11.52 3.98 3.82
N LEU A 70 11.50 3.14 2.78
CA LEU A 70 11.11 1.73 2.90
C LEU A 70 11.97 0.96 3.90
N SER A 71 13.26 1.28 4.01
CA SER A 71 14.16 0.64 4.98
C SER A 71 13.74 0.95 6.41
N LYS A 72 13.35 2.20 6.70
CA LYS A 72 12.82 2.61 8.00
C LYS A 72 11.46 1.97 8.26
N LEU A 73 10.60 1.88 7.25
CA LEU A 73 9.32 1.20 7.35
C LEU A 73 9.47 -0.27 7.74
N LYS A 74 10.42 -0.99 7.12
CA LYS A 74 10.75 -2.37 7.46
C LYS A 74 11.24 -2.51 8.90
N GLN A 75 12.08 -1.60 9.37
CA GLN A 75 12.52 -1.57 10.77
C GLN A 75 11.34 -1.34 11.72
N ILE A 76 10.48 -0.36 11.42
CA ILE A 76 9.28 -0.08 12.23
C ILE A 76 8.34 -1.29 12.22
N GLN A 77 8.11 -1.92 11.07
CA GLN A 77 7.32 -3.15 10.94
C GLN A 77 7.86 -4.29 11.81
N ALA A 78 9.18 -4.49 11.80
CA ALA A 78 9.83 -5.49 12.65
C ALA A 78 9.62 -5.18 14.13
N GLN A 79 9.82 -3.94 14.57
CA GLN A 79 9.56 -3.51 15.95
C GLN A 79 8.09 -3.69 16.33
N MET A 80 7.16 -3.28 15.47
CA MET A 80 5.72 -3.49 15.69
C MET A 80 5.37 -4.98 15.80
N THR A 81 6.09 -5.85 15.10
CA THR A 81 5.89 -7.31 15.19
C THR A 81 6.37 -7.83 16.53
N LEU A 82 7.56 -7.41 16.99
CA LEU A 82 8.12 -7.79 18.29
C LEU A 82 7.24 -7.35 19.46
N HIS A 83 6.68 -6.15 19.38
CA HIS A 83 5.78 -5.60 20.40
C HIS A 83 4.31 -6.04 20.24
N GLY A 84 4.01 -6.92 19.28
CA GLY A 84 2.65 -7.44 19.05
C GLY A 84 1.66 -6.45 18.43
N LEU A 85 2.08 -5.22 18.11
CA LEU A 85 1.25 -4.17 17.50
C LEU A 85 0.73 -4.53 16.11
N VAL A 86 1.41 -5.42 15.37
CA VAL A 86 0.89 -5.88 14.06
C VAL A 86 -0.41 -6.68 14.21
N SER A 87 -0.71 -7.21 15.40
CA SER A 87 -1.99 -7.86 15.68
C SER A 87 -3.12 -6.85 15.95
N ASP A 88 -2.77 -5.60 16.28
CA ASP A 88 -3.74 -4.53 16.43
C ASP A 88 -4.21 -4.06 15.05
N GLY A 89 -5.54 -4.04 14.85
CA GLY A 89 -6.15 -3.72 13.58
C GLY A 89 -5.86 -2.28 13.14
N PHE A 90 -5.73 -1.35 14.08
CA PHE A 90 -5.44 0.04 13.80
C PHE A 90 -3.98 0.24 13.36
N ALA A 91 -3.03 -0.29 14.16
CA ALA A 91 -1.61 -0.20 13.87
C ALA A 91 -1.22 -0.89 12.56
N SER A 92 -1.76 -2.10 12.30
CA SER A 92 -1.54 -2.82 11.03
C SER A 92 -2.13 -2.07 9.83
N ASN A 93 -3.34 -1.53 9.95
CA ASN A 93 -3.95 -0.69 8.91
C ASN A 93 -3.11 0.52 8.58
N ARG A 94 -2.56 1.18 9.61
CA ARG A 94 -1.73 2.36 9.42
C ARG A 94 -0.50 2.04 8.59
N LEU A 95 0.14 0.92 8.90
CA LEU A 95 1.33 0.45 8.22
C LEU A 95 1.05 0.06 6.76
N ILE A 96 -0.06 -0.64 6.52
CA ILE A 96 -0.53 -1.00 5.17
C ILE A 96 -0.87 0.24 4.36
N THR A 97 -1.56 1.21 4.95
CA THR A 97 -1.96 2.45 4.27
C THR A 97 -0.75 3.26 3.84
N LEU A 98 0.21 3.44 4.74
CA LEU A 98 1.44 4.14 4.41
C LEU A 98 2.20 3.39 3.30
N CYS A 99 2.17 2.06 3.31
CA CYS A 99 2.82 1.25 2.29
C CYS A 99 2.14 1.32 0.92
N ALA A 100 0.81 1.31 0.88
CA ALA A 100 0.02 1.29 -0.35
C ALA A 100 -0.04 2.64 -1.06
N LEU A 101 -0.02 3.74 -0.30
CA LEU A 101 -0.22 5.09 -0.83
C LEU A 101 1.10 5.84 -1.07
N SER A 102 2.25 5.23 -0.78
CA SER A 102 3.54 5.85 -1.06
C SER A 102 3.96 5.58 -2.50
N GLU A 103 4.06 6.64 -3.30
CA GLU A 103 4.59 6.58 -4.69
C GLU A 103 6.00 6.01 -4.77
N SER A 104 6.79 6.15 -3.70
CA SER A 104 8.20 5.74 -3.70
C SER A 104 8.43 4.29 -3.30
N TRP A 105 7.39 3.57 -2.86
CA TRP A 105 7.56 2.25 -2.23
C TRP A 105 6.91 1.15 -3.07
N ASN A 106 7.53 -0.04 -3.01
CA ASN A 106 7.02 -1.19 -3.74
C ASN A 106 5.74 -1.73 -3.06
N LEU A 107 4.64 -1.76 -3.82
CA LEU A 107 3.35 -2.33 -3.42
C LEU A 107 3.43 -3.83 -3.10
N ASP A 108 4.41 -4.56 -3.63
CA ASP A 108 4.68 -5.96 -3.29
C ASP A 108 4.98 -6.14 -1.79
N TYR A 109 5.63 -5.15 -1.18
CA TYR A 109 5.86 -5.16 0.26
C TYR A 109 4.54 -4.96 1.03
N CYS A 110 3.64 -4.11 0.52
CA CYS A 110 2.32 -3.87 1.09
C CYS A 110 1.48 -5.16 1.09
N THR A 111 1.43 -5.86 -0.04
CA THR A 111 0.72 -7.15 -0.15
C THR A 111 1.33 -8.20 0.74
N ASP A 112 2.66 -8.28 0.82
CA ASP A 112 3.34 -9.19 1.74
C ASP A 112 2.94 -8.97 3.20
N ILE A 113 2.78 -7.71 3.64
CA ILE A 113 2.27 -7.39 4.97
C ILE A 113 0.80 -7.80 5.10
N LEU A 114 -0.02 -7.50 4.10
CA LEU A 114 -1.46 -7.81 4.08
C LEU A 114 -1.71 -9.31 4.21
N PHE A 115 -0.95 -10.14 3.49
CA PHE A 115 -1.05 -11.60 3.54
C PHE A 115 -0.51 -12.20 4.85
N ARG A 116 0.47 -11.54 5.48
CA ARG A 116 1.00 -11.96 6.79
C ARG A 116 0.13 -11.49 7.96
N ALA A 117 -0.73 -10.50 7.76
CA ALA A 117 -1.65 -10.04 8.77
C ALA A 117 -2.58 -11.19 9.19
N ARG A 118 -2.74 -11.39 10.50
CA ARG A 118 -3.56 -12.50 11.03
C ARG A 118 -5.04 -12.35 10.64
N LYS A 119 -5.53 -11.11 10.54
CA LYS A 119 -6.91 -10.78 10.19
C LYS A 119 -6.96 -9.43 9.46
N PRO A 120 -6.54 -9.36 8.18
CA PRO A 120 -6.65 -8.14 7.40
C PRO A 120 -8.13 -7.76 7.29
N ASN A 121 -8.45 -6.48 7.52
CA ASN A 121 -9.83 -6.01 7.41
C ASN A 121 -10.11 -5.51 5.99
N VAL A 122 -11.39 -5.29 5.69
CA VAL A 122 -11.85 -4.82 4.38
C VAL A 122 -11.18 -3.50 3.99
N PHE A 123 -10.92 -2.62 4.95
CA PHE A 123 -10.20 -1.38 4.70
C PHE A 123 -8.76 -1.64 4.23
N SER A 124 -8.03 -2.57 4.84
CA SER A 124 -6.67 -2.95 4.41
C SER A 124 -6.66 -3.43 2.96
N TRP A 125 -7.63 -4.27 2.57
CA TRP A 125 -7.76 -4.75 1.19
C TRP A 125 -8.11 -3.63 0.22
N ASN A 126 -9.09 -2.79 0.55
CA ASN A 126 -9.49 -1.66 -0.29
C ASN A 126 -8.32 -0.69 -0.55
N VAL A 127 -7.50 -0.44 0.47
CA VAL A 127 -6.33 0.42 0.35
C VAL A 127 -5.26 -0.22 -0.53
N ALA A 128 -5.01 -1.52 -0.41
CA ALA A 128 -4.10 -2.23 -1.31
C ALA A 128 -4.62 -2.24 -2.77
N ILE A 129 -5.90 -2.54 -2.99
CA ILE A 129 -6.55 -2.51 -4.30
C ILE A 129 -6.42 -1.12 -4.93
N ARG A 130 -6.67 -0.05 -4.16
CA ARG A 130 -6.48 1.33 -4.62
C ARG A 130 -5.02 1.59 -5.01
N GLY A 131 -4.07 1.21 -4.16
CA GLY A 131 -2.64 1.37 -4.45
C GLY A 131 -2.24 0.70 -5.77
N TYR A 132 -2.67 -0.54 -6.02
CA TYR A 132 -2.39 -1.22 -7.28
C TYR A 132 -3.12 -0.62 -8.48
N SER A 133 -4.35 -0.13 -8.30
CA SER A 133 -5.14 0.50 -9.36
C SER A 133 -4.50 1.80 -9.85
N GLU A 134 -3.83 2.53 -8.96
CA GLU A 134 -3.10 3.77 -9.25
C GLU A 134 -1.62 3.50 -9.66
N SER A 135 -1.17 2.25 -9.66
CA SER A 135 0.21 1.86 -9.99
C SER A 135 0.39 1.45 -11.45
N GLU A 136 1.64 1.16 -11.84
CA GLU A 136 1.98 0.55 -13.14
C GLU A 136 1.45 -0.89 -13.31
N THR A 137 0.83 -1.48 -12.28
CA THR A 137 0.36 -2.88 -12.27
C THR A 137 -1.11 -3.06 -11.84
N PRO A 138 -2.08 -2.38 -12.49
CA PRO A 138 -3.50 -2.42 -12.11
C PRO A 138 -4.13 -3.81 -12.21
N SER A 139 -3.57 -4.71 -13.03
CA SER A 139 -3.96 -6.13 -13.09
C SER A 139 -3.93 -6.84 -11.73
N VAL A 140 -3.03 -6.42 -10.82
CA VAL A 140 -2.93 -7.01 -9.49
C VAL A 140 -4.11 -6.57 -8.62
N ALA A 141 -4.66 -5.37 -8.82
CA ALA A 141 -5.84 -4.91 -8.11
C ALA A 141 -7.05 -5.83 -8.37
N VAL A 142 -7.20 -6.29 -9.62
CA VAL A 142 -8.25 -7.26 -10.00
C VAL A 142 -8.03 -8.62 -9.35
N LEU A 143 -6.78 -9.05 -9.17
CA LEU A 143 -6.46 -10.32 -8.51
C LEU A 143 -6.73 -10.28 -6.99
N LEU A 144 -6.63 -9.10 -6.38
CA LEU A 144 -6.88 -8.90 -4.95
C LEU A 144 -8.37 -8.79 -4.60
N TYR A 145 -9.23 -8.53 -5.58
CA TYR A 145 -10.70 -8.49 -5.45
C TYR A 145 -11.30 -9.90 -5.41
#